data_AF-A0A975F3H1-F1
#
_entry.id   AF-A0A975F3H1-F1
#
_cell.length_a   1.000
_cell.length_b   1.000
_cell.length_c   1.000
_cell.angle_alpha   90.00
_cell.angle_beta   90.00
_cell.angle_gamma   90.00
#
_symmetry.space_group_name_H-M   'P 1'
#
loop_
_entity.id
_entity.type
_entity.pdbx_description
1 polymer ?
#
loop_
_entity_poly.entity_id
_entity_poly.type
_entity_poly.pdbx_seq_one_letter_code
_entity_poly.pdbx_strand_id
1 'polypeptide(L)'
;MNNEKTLTAERVAEIRARGIDFSDIPEITDFTGFKPRYPQYFKPKREQVSIRLSKYLVDHFKAMGKGWQTKLNDFLMEAVNKGLI
;
A
#
# COMPACT_ATOMS: atom_id res chain seq x y z
N MET A 1 -18.84 24.77 30.67
CA MET A 1 -19.03 23.45 31.29
C MET A 1 -18.95 22.41 30.17
N ASN A 2 -17.82 21.71 30.07
CA ASN A 2 -17.63 20.65 29.09
C ASN A 2 -18.45 19.44 29.54
N ASN A 3 -19.58 19.19 28.88
CA ASN A 3 -20.37 17.98 29.11
C ASN A 3 -19.63 16.82 28.43
N GLU A 4 -18.70 16.21 29.15
CA GLU A 4 -18.10 14.94 28.74
C GLU A 4 -19.20 13.88 28.75
N LYS A 5 -19.84 13.68 27.59
CA LYS A 5 -20.75 12.56 27.37
C LYS A 5 -19.90 11.29 27.40
N THR A 6 -19.76 10.71 28.58
CA THR A 6 -19.13 9.40 28.75
C THR A 6 -19.99 8.36 28.02
N LEU A 7 -19.35 7.52 27.20
CA LEU A 7 -20.02 6.40 26.55
C LEU A 7 -20.38 5.36 27.63
N THR A 8 -21.60 5.45 28.15
CA THR A 8 -22.17 4.42 29.03
C THR A 8 -22.35 3.11 28.25
N ALA A 9 -22.31 1.98 28.94
CA ALA A 9 -22.44 0.65 28.32
C ALA A 9 -23.76 0.51 27.52
N GLU A 10 -24.85 1.07 28.05
CA GLU A 10 -26.15 1.12 27.39
C GLU A 10 -26.10 1.91 26.07
N ARG A 11 -25.43 3.07 26.07
CA ARG A 11 -25.26 3.89 24.86
C ARG A 11 -24.43 3.18 23.80
N VAL A 12 -23.41 2.42 24.20
CA VAL A 12 -22.62 1.60 23.28
C VAL A 12 -23.46 0.47 22.68
N ALA A 13 -24.31 -0.18 23.48
CA ALA A 13 -25.21 -1.23 23.01
C ALA A 13 -26.23 -0.68 21.97
N GLU A 14 -26.81 0.50 22.22
CA GLU A 14 -27.69 1.16 21.25
C GLU A 14 -27.00 1.48 19.92
N ILE A 15 -25.76 2.00 19.97
CA ILE A 15 -25.00 2.35 18.75
C ILE A 15 -24.71 1.10 17.93
N ARG A 16 -24.33 -0.01 18.57
CA ARG A 16 -24.10 -1.29 17.88
C ARG A 16 -25.38 -1.88 17.30
N ALA A 17 -26.49 -1.78 18.02
CA ALA A 17 -27.79 -2.30 17.58
C ALA A 17 -28.31 -1.60 16.31
N ARG A 18 -27.91 -0.34 16.06
CA ARG A 18 -28.27 0.41 14.85
C ARG A 18 -27.59 -0.13 13.58
N GLY A 19 -26.53 -0.92 13.71
CA GLY A 19 -25.72 -1.35 12.58
C GLY A 19 -24.92 -0.20 11.96
N ILE A 20 -23.95 -0.54 11.11
CA ILE A 20 -23.21 0.43 10.31
C ILE A 20 -23.88 0.45 8.93
N ASP A 21 -24.35 1.62 8.51
CA ASP A 21 -24.83 1.82 7.15
C ASP A 21 -23.63 2.06 6.22
N PHE A 22 -23.61 1.34 5.10
CA PHE A 22 -22.57 1.43 4.07
C PHE A 22 -23.15 1.90 2.71
N SER A 23 -24.39 2.39 2.70
CA SER A 23 -25.09 2.81 1.48
C SER A 23 -24.38 3.93 0.71
N ASP A 24 -23.60 4.76 1.39
CA ASP A 24 -22.83 5.88 0.85
C ASP A 24 -21.42 5.49 0.37
N ILE A 25 -20.92 4.34 0.80
CA ILE A 25 -19.56 3.86 0.50
C ILE A 25 -19.65 2.42 -0.01
N PRO A 26 -19.99 2.23 -1.30
CA PRO A 26 -20.03 0.89 -1.89
C PRO A 26 -18.63 0.23 -1.83
N GLU A 27 -18.61 -1.09 -1.63
CA GLU A 27 -17.37 -1.85 -1.69
C GLU A 27 -16.72 -1.75 -3.07
N ILE A 28 -15.41 -1.48 -3.08
CA ILE A 28 -14.64 -1.44 -4.32
C ILE A 28 -14.33 -2.88 -4.72
N THR A 29 -15.01 -3.38 -5.75
CA THR A 29 -14.81 -4.72 -6.31
C THR A 29 -13.81 -4.74 -7.47
N ASP A 30 -13.55 -3.59 -8.10
CA ASP A 30 -12.61 -3.44 -9.22
C ASP A 30 -11.54 -2.38 -8.91
N PHE A 31 -10.27 -2.81 -8.96
CA PHE A 31 -9.09 -1.98 -8.72
C PHE A 31 -8.30 -1.64 -10.00
N THR A 32 -8.77 -2.07 -11.18
CA THR A 32 -8.03 -1.93 -12.45
C THR A 32 -7.71 -0.48 -12.83
N GLY A 33 -8.47 0.50 -12.31
CA GLY A 33 -8.25 1.94 -12.53
C GLY A 33 -7.64 2.70 -11.35
N PHE A 34 -7.23 2.01 -10.28
CA PHE A 34 -6.77 2.68 -9.06
C PHE A 34 -5.46 3.44 -9.30
N LYS A 35 -5.55 4.78 -9.25
CA LYS A 35 -4.38 5.68 -9.23
C LYS A 35 -4.28 6.32 -7.85
N PRO A 36 -3.22 6.05 -7.08
CA PRO A 36 -3.04 6.69 -5.79
C PRO A 36 -2.99 8.21 -6.00
N ARG A 37 -3.79 8.95 -5.22
CA ARG A 37 -3.77 10.43 -5.23
C ARG A 37 -2.36 10.97 -4.94
N TYR A 38 -1.57 10.23 -4.18
CA TYR A 38 -0.16 10.51 -3.90
C TYR A 38 0.70 9.29 -4.21
N PRO A 39 1.18 9.15 -5.46
CA PRO A 39 2.00 8.02 -5.89
C PRO A 39 3.26 7.83 -5.02
N GLN A 40 3.82 8.91 -4.49
CA GLN A 40 5.01 8.90 -3.63
C GLN A 40 4.83 8.13 -2.31
N TYR A 41 3.58 8.00 -1.82
CA TYR A 41 3.27 7.28 -0.58
C TYR A 41 2.73 5.87 -0.83
N PHE A 42 2.44 5.54 -2.09
CA PHE A 42 1.99 4.21 -2.45
C PHE A 42 3.18 3.27 -2.56
N LYS A 43 3.33 2.38 -1.59
CA LYS A 43 4.33 1.31 -1.61
C LYS A 43 3.61 -0.02 -1.87
N PRO A 44 3.69 -0.57 -3.09
CA PRO A 44 3.11 -1.88 -3.38
C PRO A 44 3.68 -2.94 -2.44
N LYS A 45 2.87 -3.97 -2.15
CA LYS A 45 3.36 -5.13 -1.39
C LYS A 45 4.50 -5.77 -2.17
N ARG A 46 5.61 -6.02 -1.49
CA ARG A 46 6.76 -6.75 -2.06
C ARG A 46 6.50 -8.24 -1.93
N GLU A 47 6.61 -8.95 -3.05
CA GLU A 47 6.55 -10.41 -3.08
C GLU A 47 7.97 -10.96 -3.17
N GLN A 48 8.28 -11.97 -2.35
CA GLN A 48 9.57 -12.64 -2.39
C GLN A 48 9.57 -13.70 -3.49
N VAL A 49 10.19 -13.36 -4.62
CA VAL A 49 10.33 -14.27 -5.76
C VAL A 49 11.80 -14.62 -5.99
N SER A 50 12.05 -15.84 -6.50
CA SER A 50 13.39 -16.28 -6.91
C SER A 50 13.57 -16.10 -8.41
N ILE A 51 14.38 -15.13 -8.81
CA ILE A 51 14.70 -14.84 -10.21
C ILE A 51 16.20 -14.97 -10.45
N ARG A 52 16.59 -15.41 -11.65
CA ARG A 52 18.00 -15.45 -12.08
C ARG A 52 18.32 -14.16 -12.83
N LEU A 53 19.35 -13.46 -12.38
CA LEU A 53 19.87 -12.24 -13.01
C LEU A 53 21.27 -12.49 -13.58
N SER A 54 21.64 -11.76 -14.64
CA SER A 54 23.00 -11.80 -15.17
C SER A 54 24.03 -11.40 -14.10
N LYS A 55 25.18 -12.10 -14.08
CA LYS A 55 26.27 -11.85 -13.12
C LYS A 55 26.73 -10.39 -13.16
N TYR A 56 26.84 -9.82 -14.36
CA TYR A 56 27.22 -8.41 -14.56
C TYR A 56 26.28 -7.45 -13.83
N LEU A 57 24.97 -7.69 -13.92
CA LEU A 57 23.95 -6.84 -13.31
C LEU A 57 24.01 -6.97 -11.79
N VAL A 58 24.12 -8.21 -11.28
CA VAL A 58 24.28 -8.45 -9.84
C VAL A 58 25.51 -7.73 -9.29
N ASP A 59 26.65 -7.78 -10.00
CA ASP A 59 27.89 -7.13 -9.56
C ASP A 59 27.76 -5.61 -9.57
N HIS A 60 27.14 -5.04 -10.60
CA HIS A 60 26.88 -3.61 -10.71
C HIS A 60 26.05 -3.10 -9.52
N PHE A 61 24.93 -3.76 -9.21
CA PHE A 61 24.08 -3.35 -8.10
C PHE A 61 24.75 -3.61 -6.75
N LYS A 62 25.44 -4.76 -6.56
CA LYS A 62 26.17 -5.03 -5.31
C LYS A 62 27.26 -4.00 -5.03
N ALA A 63 27.93 -3.46 -6.05
CA ALA A 63 28.90 -2.39 -5.90
C ALA A 63 28.29 -1.10 -5.32
N MET A 64 26.97 -0.90 -5.46
CA MET A 64 26.25 0.23 -4.85
C MET A 64 26.04 0.09 -3.33
N GLY A 65 26.53 -0.99 -2.72
CA GLY A 65 26.55 -1.21 -1.27
C GLY A 65 25.26 -1.79 -0.68
N LYS A 66 25.04 -1.51 0.61
CA LYS A 66 23.88 -2.01 1.36
C LYS A 66 22.58 -1.55 0.70
N GLY A 67 21.62 -2.48 0.58
CA GLY A 67 20.30 -2.20 -0.01
C GLY A 67 20.28 -2.25 -1.55
N TRP A 68 21.27 -2.87 -2.19
CA TRP A 68 21.30 -3.03 -3.65
C TRP A 68 20.04 -3.67 -4.24
N GLN A 69 19.40 -4.61 -3.53
CA GLN A 69 18.13 -5.22 -3.95
C GLN A 69 16.98 -4.20 -3.95
N THR A 70 16.96 -3.28 -2.99
CA THR A 70 15.98 -2.17 -2.97
C THR A 70 16.21 -1.24 -4.16
N LYS A 71 17.47 -0.88 -4.45
CA LYS A 71 17.81 -0.05 -5.62
C LYS A 71 17.40 -0.70 -6.94
N LEU A 72 17.60 -2.02 -7.07
CA LEU A 72 17.15 -2.80 -8.22
C LEU A 72 15.62 -2.75 -8.36
N ASN A 73 14.90 -2.99 -7.27
CA ASN A 73 13.44 -2.92 -7.25
C ASN A 73 12.94 -1.53 -7.67
N ASP A 74 13.54 -0.47 -7.14
CA ASP A 74 13.12 0.90 -7.41
C ASP A 74 13.38 1.30 -8.87
N PHE A 75 14.49 0.84 -9.45
CA PHE A 75 14.79 1.00 -10.88
C PHE A 75 13.75 0.30 -11.77
N LEU A 76 13.38 -0.94 -11.43
CA LEU A 76 12.36 -1.68 -12.18
C LEU A 76 10.98 -1.01 -12.07
N MET A 77 10.61 -0.54 -10.88
CA MET A 77 9.38 0.21 -10.65
C MET A 77 9.34 1.49 -11.49
N GLU A 78 10.45 2.23 -11.56
CA GLU A 78 10.55 3.44 -12.39
C GLU A 78 10.39 3.12 -13.88
N ALA A 79 11.01 2.03 -14.35
CA ALA A 79 10.91 1.60 -15.74
C ALA A 79 9.47 1.23 -16.13
N VAL A 80 8.75 0.49 -15.28
CA VAL A 80 7.32 0.17 -15.47
C VAL A 80 6.46 1.44 -15.46
N ASN A 81 6.68 2.35 -14.49
CA ASN A 81 5.91 3.60 -14.40
C ASN A 81 6.10 4.52 -15.61
N LYS A 82 7.28 4.46 -16.25
CA LYS A 82 7.59 5.18 -17.48
C LYS A 82 7.14 4.47 -18.76
N GLY A 83 6.63 3.23 -18.65
CA GLY A 83 6.24 2.41 -19.80
C GLY A 83 7.41 1.96 -20.67
N LEU A 84 8.61 1.83 -20.10
CA LEU A 84 9.80 1.35 -20.81
C LEU A 84 9.83 -0.19 -20.95
N ILE A 85 9.07 -0.87 -20.09
CA ILE A 85 8.87 -2.31 -20.02
C ILE A 85 7.44 -2.61 -19.60
#